data_AF-A0A0G4MGX8-F1
#
_entry.id   AF-A0A0G4MGX8-F1
#
_cell.length_a   1.000
_cell.length_b   1.000
_cell.length_c   1.000
_cell.angle_alpha   90.00
_cell.angle_beta   90.00
_cell.angle_gamma   90.00
#
_symmetry.space_group_name_H-M   'P 1'
#
loop_
_entity.id
_entity.type
_entity.pdbx_description
1 polymer ?
#
loop_
_entity_poly.entity_id
_entity_poly.type
_entity_poly.pdbx_seq_one_letter_code
_entity_poly.pdbx_strand_id
1 'polypeptide(L)'
;MTPEFGGWAFQYPYGQHDYDIPVGGIDIAITHGPPKKVMDECRSGDNAGCPQLFSAVAKARPKIHCFGHIHEAWGAELVTWRRPLDMPMNIHFNNAVDWRQSRVLHNLNRLVPGERDSKEEAEKKMERRRKMYEEKCAPLDISSSGPSPLRFGEQTLFLNAAIMDIHYHPTNVPWLVDVDLPVSGASK
;
A
#
# COMPACT_ATOMS: atom_id res chain seq x y z
N MET A 1 15.19 -3.42 -0.74
CA MET A 1 15.44 -4.64 0.05
C MET A 1 14.49 -4.65 1.26
N THR A 2 14.30 -5.77 1.93
CA THR A 2 13.42 -5.94 3.13
C THR A 2 14.20 -6.48 4.32
N PRO A 3 13.75 -6.28 5.57
CA PRO A 3 14.32 -7.01 6.70
C PRO A 3 14.17 -8.52 6.51
N GLU A 4 15.06 -9.29 7.13
CA GLU A 4 14.96 -10.75 7.20
C GLU A 4 13.59 -11.21 7.72
N PHE A 5 12.93 -12.01 6.90
CA PHE A 5 11.66 -12.69 7.19
C PHE A 5 11.63 -13.98 6.37
N GLY A 6 12.03 -15.10 6.96
CA GLY A 6 12.28 -16.35 6.24
C GLY A 6 13.70 -16.42 5.64
N GLY A 7 13.85 -17.04 4.47
CA GLY A 7 15.15 -17.28 3.81
C GLY A 7 15.18 -16.86 2.34
N TRP A 8 14.62 -15.70 2.03
CA TRP A 8 14.44 -15.22 0.65
C TRP A 8 15.55 -14.26 0.21
N ALA A 9 15.70 -14.05 -1.10
CA ALA A 9 16.67 -13.11 -1.65
C ALA A 9 16.33 -11.64 -1.31
N PHE A 10 17.34 -10.76 -1.38
CA PHE A 10 17.22 -9.31 -1.16
C PHE A 10 16.76 -8.89 0.24
N GLN A 11 17.08 -9.71 1.24
CA GLN A 11 16.88 -9.43 2.66
C GLN A 11 18.13 -8.87 3.33
N TYR A 12 17.96 -8.12 4.42
CA TYR A 12 19.05 -7.61 5.25
C TYR A 12 18.75 -7.84 6.74
N PRO A 13 19.77 -7.95 7.61
CA PRO A 13 19.56 -8.14 9.03
C PRO A 13 18.81 -6.97 9.66
N TYR A 14 17.91 -7.28 10.60
CA TYR A 14 17.06 -6.27 11.20
C TYR A 14 17.87 -5.10 11.80
N GLY A 15 17.46 -3.87 11.48
CA GLY A 15 18.11 -2.65 11.99
C GLY A 15 19.38 -2.21 11.26
N GLN A 16 19.83 -2.92 10.21
CA GLN A 16 21.04 -2.58 9.46
C GLN A 16 20.81 -1.77 8.17
N HIS A 17 19.58 -1.34 7.92
CA HIS A 17 19.25 -0.53 6.75
C HIS A 17 18.70 0.82 7.18
N ASP A 18 19.27 1.89 6.64
CA ASP A 18 18.77 3.25 6.79
C ASP A 18 17.94 3.65 5.58
N TYR A 19 16.79 4.27 5.81
CA TYR A 19 15.86 4.68 4.77
C TYR A 19 15.91 6.20 4.61
N ASP A 20 16.81 6.66 3.76
CA ASP A 20 16.97 8.09 3.43
C ASP A 20 15.96 8.52 2.37
N ILE A 21 14.67 8.50 2.74
CA ILE A 21 13.58 9.01 1.90
C ILE A 21 13.46 10.52 2.17
N PRO A 22 13.64 11.40 1.16
CA PRO A 22 13.57 12.84 1.38
C PRO A 22 12.23 13.28 1.97
N VAL A 23 12.29 14.25 2.89
CA VAL A 23 11.09 14.78 3.55
C VAL A 23 10.38 15.76 2.63
N GLY A 24 9.09 15.49 2.36
CA GLY A 24 8.24 16.35 1.57
C GLY A 24 8.50 16.27 0.06
N GLY A 25 7.50 16.65 -0.73
CA GLY A 25 7.66 16.78 -2.18
C GLY A 25 7.93 15.46 -2.91
N ILE A 26 7.70 14.29 -2.31
CA ILE A 26 7.80 13.00 -3.01
C ILE A 26 6.44 12.66 -3.63
N ASP A 27 6.41 12.49 -4.95
CA ASP A 27 5.19 12.03 -5.61
C ASP A 27 5.06 10.51 -5.46
N ILE A 28 6.12 9.75 -5.75
CA ILE A 28 6.11 8.29 -5.71
C ILE A 28 7.37 7.79 -5.00
N ALA A 29 7.17 6.94 -3.99
CA ALA A 29 8.22 6.14 -3.37
C ALA A 29 8.00 4.66 -3.74
N ILE A 30 9.08 3.93 -4.05
CA ILE A 30 9.02 2.50 -4.36
C ILE A 30 10.01 1.75 -3.48
N THR A 31 9.54 0.70 -2.80
CA THR A 31 10.38 -0.20 -2.01
C THR A 31 10.14 -1.66 -2.37
N HIS A 32 11.04 -2.55 -1.97
CA HIS A 32 10.85 -3.98 -2.25
C HIS A 32 9.65 -4.56 -1.49
N GLY A 33 9.59 -4.33 -0.18
CA GLY A 33 8.49 -4.80 0.64
C GLY A 33 7.88 -3.70 1.51
N PRO A 34 6.90 -4.09 2.34
CA PRO A 34 5.97 -3.17 2.95
C PRO A 34 6.54 -2.46 4.20
N PRO A 35 6.03 -1.26 4.51
CA PRO A 35 6.15 -0.71 5.86
C PRO A 35 5.36 -1.55 6.86
N LYS A 36 5.81 -1.60 8.13
CA LYS A 36 5.12 -2.40 9.17
C LYS A 36 3.67 -1.94 9.35
N LYS A 37 2.75 -2.90 9.47
CA LYS A 37 1.30 -2.72 9.64
C LYS A 37 0.59 -2.09 8.43
N VAL A 38 1.23 -2.03 7.26
CA VAL A 38 0.63 -1.53 6.02
C VAL A 38 0.69 -2.65 4.99
N MET A 39 -0.43 -3.36 4.79
CA MET A 39 -0.53 -4.47 3.83
C MET A 39 0.65 -5.45 3.91
N ASP A 40 1.04 -5.80 5.13
CA ASP A 40 2.21 -6.63 5.44
C ASP A 40 1.87 -7.92 6.17
N GLU A 41 0.59 -8.25 6.28
CA GLU A 41 0.08 -9.46 6.92
C GLU A 41 0.29 -10.67 6.01
N CYS A 42 0.98 -11.68 6.54
CA CYS A 42 1.20 -12.96 5.89
C CYS A 42 0.05 -13.93 6.21
N ARG A 43 -0.07 -15.03 5.46
CA ARG A 43 -1.08 -16.08 5.73
C ARG A 43 -0.94 -16.72 7.11
N SER A 44 0.24 -16.66 7.72
CA SER A 44 0.46 -17.12 9.11
C SER A 44 -0.18 -16.19 10.15
N GLY A 45 -0.62 -14.99 9.76
CA GLY A 45 -1.07 -13.91 10.64
C GLY A 45 0.06 -12.99 11.12
N ASP A 46 1.31 -13.28 10.76
CA ASP A 46 2.45 -12.43 11.10
C ASP A 46 2.55 -11.21 10.18
N ASN A 47 3.15 -10.14 10.70
CA ASN A 47 3.44 -8.93 9.92
C ASN A 47 4.90 -8.93 9.49
N ALA A 48 5.18 -8.96 8.19
CA ALA A 48 6.54 -9.00 7.63
C ALA A 48 7.14 -7.61 7.33
N GLY A 49 6.39 -6.53 7.55
CA GLY A 49 6.83 -5.18 7.20
C GLY A 49 7.90 -4.61 8.13
N CYS A 50 8.53 -3.51 7.68
CA CYS A 50 9.63 -2.86 8.39
C CYS A 50 9.17 -1.61 9.18
N PRO A 51 9.41 -1.53 10.51
CA PRO A 51 9.06 -0.34 11.29
C PRO A 51 9.88 0.89 10.94
N GLN A 52 11.18 0.73 10.64
CA GLN A 52 12.03 1.85 10.20
C GLN A 52 11.52 2.42 8.88
N LEU A 53 11.13 1.57 7.93
CA LEU A 53 10.51 2.00 6.67
C LEU A 53 9.21 2.77 6.92
N PHE A 54 8.35 2.27 7.81
CA PHE A 54 7.12 2.99 8.15
C PHE A 54 7.43 4.39 8.67
N SER A 55 8.40 4.53 9.60
CA SER A 55 8.79 5.83 10.12
C SER A 55 9.32 6.77 9.02
N ALA A 56 10.17 6.26 8.12
CA ALA A 56 10.70 7.05 7.01
C ALA A 56 9.60 7.53 6.06
N VAL A 57 8.67 6.65 5.67
CA VAL A 57 7.55 7.00 4.78
C VAL A 57 6.58 7.97 5.47
N ALA A 58 6.31 7.79 6.76
CA ALA A 58 5.43 8.69 7.52
C ALA A 58 6.01 10.10 7.66
N LYS A 59 7.35 10.24 7.68
CA LYS A 59 8.04 11.54 7.62
C LYS A 59 7.99 12.13 6.21
N ALA A 60 8.24 11.31 5.19
CA ALA A 60 8.31 11.75 3.79
C ALA A 60 6.94 12.12 3.19
N ARG A 61 5.88 11.40 3.58
CA ARG A 61 4.49 11.53 3.13
C ARG A 61 4.35 11.60 1.60
N PRO A 62 4.80 10.57 0.86
CA PRO A 62 4.66 10.55 -0.58
C PRO A 62 3.19 10.51 -1.01
N LYS A 63 2.85 10.93 -2.24
CA LYS A 63 1.48 10.68 -2.76
C LYS A 63 1.21 9.18 -2.85
N ILE A 64 2.17 8.43 -3.40
CA ILE A 64 2.07 6.98 -3.56
C ILE A 64 3.30 6.31 -2.94
N HIS A 65 3.11 5.28 -2.13
CA HIS A 65 4.15 4.34 -1.76
C HIS A 65 3.81 2.95 -2.30
N CYS A 66 4.56 2.52 -3.32
CA CYS A 66 4.39 1.24 -3.98
C CYS A 66 5.43 0.22 -3.48
N PHE A 67 5.00 -1.00 -3.23
CA PHE A 67 5.85 -2.10 -2.78
C PHE A 67 5.24 -3.45 -3.18
N GLY A 68 5.94 -4.55 -2.88
CA GLY A 68 5.44 -5.90 -3.10
C GLY A 68 5.80 -6.82 -1.93
N HIS A 69 6.44 -7.95 -2.25
CA HIS A 69 6.96 -8.97 -1.33
C HIS A 69 5.91 -9.82 -0.63
N ILE A 70 4.80 -9.25 -0.16
CA ILE A 70 3.75 -9.98 0.56
C ILE A 70 2.57 -10.24 -0.38
N HIS A 71 2.58 -11.42 -1.00
CA HIS A 71 1.68 -11.81 -2.10
C HIS A 71 0.20 -11.84 -1.69
N GLU A 72 -0.08 -12.40 -0.51
CA GLU A 72 -1.43 -12.44 0.07
C GLU A 72 -1.99 -11.09 0.52
N ALA A 73 -1.16 -10.05 0.60
CA ALA A 73 -1.57 -8.71 1.02
C ALA A 73 -1.71 -7.74 -0.17
N TRP A 74 -1.85 -8.24 -1.40
CA TRP A 74 -2.13 -7.40 -2.57
C TRP A 74 -3.36 -6.51 -2.33
N GLY A 75 -3.22 -5.23 -2.62
CA GLY A 75 -4.24 -4.23 -2.29
C GLY A 75 -3.77 -2.79 -2.42
N ALA A 76 -4.71 -1.89 -2.17
CA ALA A 76 -4.58 -0.45 -2.19
C ALA A 76 -5.32 0.16 -0.99
N GLU A 77 -4.60 0.95 -0.19
CA GLU A 77 -5.13 1.64 0.98
C GLU A 77 -4.79 3.13 0.92
N LEU A 78 -5.81 3.98 1.06
CA LEU A 78 -5.62 5.42 1.22
C LEU A 78 -5.52 5.72 2.71
N VAL A 79 -4.30 5.97 3.17
CA VAL A 79 -4.00 6.21 4.58
C VAL A 79 -3.95 7.71 4.84
N THR A 80 -4.66 8.13 5.89
CA THR A 80 -4.66 9.52 6.36
C THR A 80 -3.70 9.64 7.53
N TRP A 81 -2.73 10.55 7.41
CA TRP A 81 -1.77 10.87 8.45
C TRP A 81 -2.41 11.76 9.50
N ARG A 82 -2.04 11.56 10.78
CA ARG A 82 -2.28 12.58 11.81
C ARG A 82 -1.47 13.83 11.49
N ARG A 83 -1.88 14.97 12.05
CA ARG A 83 -1.20 16.24 11.79
C ARG A 83 0.25 16.18 12.28
N PRO A 84 1.20 16.83 11.58
CA PRO A 84 2.61 16.82 11.97
C PRO A 84 2.87 17.30 13.41
N LEU A 85 2.10 18.30 13.87
CA LEU A 85 2.19 18.80 15.25
C LEU A 85 1.84 17.74 16.31
N ASP A 86 1.09 16.71 15.92
CA ASP A 86 0.66 15.61 16.78
C ASP A 86 1.60 14.38 16.66
N MET A 87 2.69 14.48 15.89
CA MET A 87 3.55 13.35 15.55
C MET A 87 4.65 13.15 16.62
N PRO A 88 4.73 11.98 17.28
CA PRO A 88 5.69 11.74 18.36
C PRO A 88 7.09 11.43 17.81
N MET A 89 8.11 11.60 18.65
CA MET A 89 9.51 11.24 18.32
C MET A 89 9.68 9.78 17.89
N ASN A 90 8.87 8.87 18.45
CA ASN A 90 8.82 7.46 18.05
C ASN A 90 7.61 7.22 17.15
N ILE A 91 7.78 7.42 15.84
CA ILE A 91 6.73 7.29 14.84
C ILE A 91 6.49 5.81 14.54
N HIS A 92 5.25 5.34 14.75
CA HIS A 92 4.80 4.01 14.35
C HIS A 92 3.32 4.03 13.98
N PHE A 93 2.84 2.98 13.31
CA PHE A 93 1.52 2.95 12.69
C PHE A 93 0.37 3.49 13.57
N ASN A 94 0.23 2.95 14.79
CA ASN A 94 -0.87 3.27 15.71
C ASN A 94 -0.92 4.75 16.15
N ASN A 95 0.20 5.46 16.10
CA ASN A 95 0.27 6.86 16.53
C ASN A 95 0.36 7.86 15.36
N ALA A 96 0.74 7.41 14.17
CA ALA A 96 0.90 8.26 13.00
C ALA A 96 -0.33 8.28 12.10
N VAL A 97 -1.16 7.24 12.15
CA VAL A 97 -2.32 7.06 11.26
C VAL A 97 -3.62 7.47 11.96
N ASP A 98 -4.48 8.17 11.23
CA ASP A 98 -5.89 8.34 11.55
C ASP A 98 -6.70 7.25 10.83
N TRP A 99 -7.00 6.17 11.55
CA TRP A 99 -7.74 5.03 11.00
C TRP A 99 -9.19 5.37 10.65
N ARG A 100 -9.79 6.39 11.29
CA ARG A 100 -11.19 6.79 11.02
C ARG A 100 -11.33 7.47 9.68
N GLN A 101 -10.27 8.13 9.23
CA GLN A 101 -10.20 8.81 7.94
C GLN A 101 -9.45 8.01 6.88
N SER A 102 -8.88 6.86 7.23
CA SER A 102 -8.21 5.96 6.30
C SER A 102 -9.22 4.99 5.67
N ARG A 103 -8.95 4.55 4.44
CA ARG A 103 -9.88 3.73 3.67
C ARG A 103 -9.14 2.65 2.89
N VAL A 104 -9.60 1.41 3.03
CA VAL A 104 -9.22 0.33 2.10
C VAL A 104 -10.00 0.54 0.82
N LEU A 105 -9.29 0.90 -0.26
CA LEU A 105 -9.91 1.07 -1.58
C LEU A 105 -10.12 -0.30 -2.21
N HIS A 106 -9.09 -1.15 -2.13
CA HIS A 106 -9.17 -2.48 -2.69
C HIS A 106 -8.20 -3.47 -2.03
N ASN A 107 -8.57 -4.74 -1.94
CA ASN A 107 -7.69 -5.82 -1.47
C ASN A 107 -8.30 -7.19 -1.83
N LEU A 108 -7.55 -8.26 -1.62
CA LEU A 108 -8.03 -9.62 -1.90
C LEU A 108 -9.29 -9.98 -1.11
N ASN A 109 -9.46 -9.53 0.13
CA ASN A 109 -10.68 -9.78 0.92
C ASN A 109 -11.95 -9.15 0.30
N ARG A 110 -11.78 -8.08 -0.51
CA ARG A 110 -12.85 -7.44 -1.28
C ARG A 110 -13.06 -8.04 -2.68
N LEU A 111 -12.22 -9.00 -3.10
CA LEU A 111 -12.26 -9.65 -4.42
C LEU A 111 -12.54 -11.16 -4.36
N VAL A 112 -12.13 -11.81 -3.28
CA VAL A 112 -12.26 -13.26 -3.12
C VAL A 112 -13.42 -13.52 -2.17
N PRO A 113 -14.41 -14.34 -2.56
CA PRO A 113 -15.48 -14.76 -1.68
C PRO A 113 -14.93 -15.44 -0.42
N GLY A 114 -15.42 -15.02 0.75
CA GLY A 114 -15.13 -15.62 2.04
C GLY A 114 -16.35 -16.39 2.57
N GLU A 115 -16.14 -17.22 3.58
CA GLU A 115 -17.17 -18.10 4.16
C GLU A 115 -18.38 -17.34 4.74
N ARG A 116 -18.17 -16.08 5.14
CA ARG A 116 -19.20 -15.23 5.75
C ARG A 116 -19.96 -14.36 4.75
N ASP A 117 -19.55 -14.37 3.47
CA ASP A 117 -20.23 -13.57 2.46
C ASP A 117 -21.60 -14.17 2.15
N SER A 118 -22.60 -13.31 2.00
CA SER A 118 -23.85 -13.71 1.35
C SER A 118 -23.59 -14.11 -0.11
N LYS A 119 -24.52 -14.86 -0.71
CA LYS A 119 -24.44 -15.25 -2.13
C LYS A 119 -24.29 -14.02 -3.04
N GLU A 120 -25.04 -12.95 -2.75
CA GLU A 120 -24.98 -11.70 -3.51
C GLU A 120 -23.62 -11.01 -3.38
N GLU A 121 -23.03 -10.98 -2.18
CA GLU A 121 -21.69 -10.43 -1.97
C GLU A 121 -20.62 -11.23 -2.71
N ALA A 122 -20.68 -12.56 -2.64
CA ALA A 122 -19.77 -13.45 -3.35
C ALA A 122 -19.83 -13.23 -4.87
N GLU A 123 -21.04 -13.13 -5.44
CA GLU A 123 -21.25 -12.81 -6.87
C GLU A 123 -20.63 -11.46 -7.25
N LYS A 124 -20.87 -10.40 -6.46
CA LYS A 124 -20.28 -9.08 -6.69
C LYS A 124 -18.75 -9.08 -6.60
N LYS A 125 -18.16 -9.87 -5.70
CA LYS A 125 -16.70 -10.02 -5.58
C LYS A 125 -16.12 -10.73 -6.80
N MET A 126 -16.71 -11.86 -7.21
CA MET A 126 -16.30 -12.61 -8.39
C MET A 126 -16.43 -11.78 -9.67
N GLU A 127 -17.51 -11.03 -9.82
CA GLU A 127 -17.72 -10.16 -10.98
C GLU A 127 -16.66 -9.06 -11.08
N ARG A 128 -16.35 -8.38 -9.96
CA ARG A 128 -15.27 -7.39 -9.91
C ARG A 128 -13.92 -8.00 -10.29
N ARG A 129 -13.62 -9.19 -9.76
CA ARG A 129 -12.38 -9.89 -10.06
C ARG A 129 -12.30 -10.33 -11.52
N ARG A 130 -13.40 -10.83 -12.09
CA ARG A 130 -13.51 -11.19 -13.51
C ARG A 130 -13.23 -9.98 -14.41
N LYS A 131 -13.88 -8.85 -14.13
CA LYS A 131 -13.66 -7.59 -14.85
C LYS A 131 -12.18 -7.18 -14.84
N MET A 132 -11.52 -7.27 -13.69
CA MET A 132 -10.09 -6.94 -13.59
C MET A 132 -9.19 -7.85 -14.43
N TYR A 133 -9.51 -9.15 -14.55
CA TYR A 133 -8.78 -10.04 -15.45
C TYR A 133 -9.04 -9.73 -16.92
N GLU A 134 -10.27 -9.39 -17.29
CA GLU A 134 -10.63 -9.00 -18.65
C GLU A 134 -9.93 -7.70 -19.07
N GLU A 135 -9.90 -6.71 -18.19
CA GLU A 135 -9.19 -5.43 -18.36
C GLU A 135 -7.68 -5.53 -18.15
N LYS A 136 -7.19 -6.70 -17.68
CA LYS A 136 -5.79 -7.00 -17.36
C LYS A 136 -5.16 -6.02 -16.36
N CYS A 137 -5.97 -5.35 -15.55
CA CYS A 137 -5.51 -4.43 -14.52
C CYS A 137 -6.56 -4.23 -13.44
N ALA A 138 -6.12 -3.72 -12.29
CA ALA A 138 -6.98 -3.11 -11.29
C ALA A 138 -6.91 -1.58 -11.43
N PRO A 139 -7.96 -0.94 -11.99
CA PRO A 139 -7.97 0.51 -12.15
C PRO A 139 -8.18 1.20 -10.80
N LEU A 140 -7.48 2.30 -10.61
CA LEU A 140 -7.62 3.19 -9.46
C LEU A 140 -7.39 4.63 -9.90
N ASP A 141 -8.31 5.52 -9.53
CA ASP A 141 -8.18 6.94 -9.85
C ASP A 141 -8.20 7.78 -8.56
N ILE A 142 -7.02 8.32 -8.24
CA ILE A 142 -6.76 9.21 -7.11
C ILE A 142 -6.52 10.66 -7.53
N SER A 143 -6.77 10.99 -8.80
CA SER A 143 -6.74 12.37 -9.29
C SER A 143 -7.81 13.22 -8.59
N SER A 144 -7.64 14.53 -8.65
CA SER A 144 -8.60 15.50 -8.10
C SER A 144 -9.99 15.42 -8.73
N SER A 145 -10.09 14.96 -9.98
CA SER A 145 -11.35 14.67 -10.69
C SER A 145 -11.88 13.25 -10.47
N GLY A 146 -11.09 12.39 -9.84
CA GLY A 146 -11.40 10.99 -9.67
C GLY A 146 -12.39 10.68 -8.56
N PRO A 147 -12.85 9.42 -8.45
CA PRO A 147 -13.77 8.98 -7.42
C PRO A 147 -13.13 8.87 -6.02
N SER A 148 -11.80 8.86 -5.92
CA SER A 148 -11.07 8.75 -4.64
C SER A 148 -9.90 9.74 -4.56
N PRO A 149 -10.16 11.05 -4.64
CA PRO A 149 -9.12 12.06 -4.75
C PRO A 149 -8.19 12.04 -3.53
N LEU A 150 -6.89 12.07 -3.77
CA LEU A 150 -5.85 12.10 -2.74
C LEU A 150 -5.53 13.53 -2.31
N ARG A 151 -5.46 13.79 -1.00
CA ARG A 151 -4.97 15.06 -0.44
C ARG A 151 -3.48 14.97 -0.11
N PHE A 152 -2.63 15.58 -0.95
CA PHE A 152 -1.18 15.49 -0.79
C PHE A 152 -0.70 16.11 0.53
N GLY A 153 0.27 15.45 1.19
CA GLY A 153 0.78 15.85 2.52
C GLY A 153 -0.10 15.41 3.70
N GLU A 154 -1.40 15.18 3.47
CA GLU A 154 -2.33 14.61 4.45
C GLU A 154 -2.52 13.11 4.28
N GLN A 155 -2.46 12.63 3.04
CA GLN A 155 -2.75 11.24 2.68
C GLN A 155 -1.67 10.64 1.80
N THR A 156 -1.48 9.34 1.95
CA THR A 156 -0.62 8.52 1.08
C THR A 156 -1.44 7.33 0.60
N LEU A 157 -1.42 7.08 -0.70
CA LEU A 157 -1.87 5.82 -1.27
C LEU A 157 -0.75 4.79 -1.07
N PHE A 158 -0.99 3.79 -0.24
CA PHE A 158 -0.14 2.61 -0.18
C PHE A 158 -0.66 1.58 -1.17
N LEU A 159 0.26 0.99 -1.94
CA LEU A 159 -0.05 0.06 -3.02
C LEU A 159 0.85 -1.17 -2.92
N ASN A 160 0.26 -2.33 -2.60
CA ASN A 160 0.94 -3.60 -2.71
C ASN A 160 0.70 -4.17 -4.11
N ALA A 161 1.75 -4.18 -4.93
CA ALA A 161 1.76 -4.59 -6.32
C ALA A 161 2.35 -6.01 -6.53
N ALA A 162 2.33 -6.86 -5.50
CA ALA A 162 2.78 -8.25 -5.63
C ALA A 162 1.89 -9.05 -6.61
N ILE A 163 2.39 -9.31 -7.82
CA ILE A 163 1.66 -10.00 -8.91
C ILE A 163 1.46 -11.50 -8.63
N MET A 164 2.46 -12.12 -8.00
CA MET A 164 2.44 -13.55 -7.72
C MET A 164 1.56 -13.87 -6.52
N ASP A 165 1.02 -15.10 -6.46
CA ASP A 165 0.51 -15.70 -5.24
C ASP A 165 1.60 -16.48 -4.48
N ILE A 166 1.24 -17.09 -3.36
CA ILE A 166 2.17 -17.89 -2.54
C ILE A 166 2.72 -19.15 -3.24
N HIS A 167 2.09 -19.57 -4.34
CA HIS A 167 2.50 -20.68 -5.18
C HIS A 167 3.27 -20.20 -6.42
N TYR A 168 3.61 -18.90 -6.48
CA TYR A 168 4.31 -18.25 -7.58
C TYR A 168 3.56 -18.28 -8.92
N HIS A 169 2.23 -18.31 -8.87
CA HIS A 169 1.40 -18.08 -10.05
C HIS A 169 1.03 -16.59 -10.16
N PRO A 170 1.06 -15.98 -11.36
CA PRO A 170 0.77 -14.57 -11.57
C PRO A 170 -0.75 -14.31 -11.54
N THR A 171 -1.35 -14.44 -10.37
CA THR A 171 -2.81 -14.33 -10.20
C THR A 171 -3.28 -12.93 -9.84
N ASN A 172 -2.45 -12.11 -9.21
CA ASN A 172 -2.81 -10.74 -8.89
C ASN A 172 -2.55 -9.85 -10.11
N VAL A 173 -3.56 -9.08 -10.52
CA VAL A 173 -3.45 -8.18 -11.67
C VAL A 173 -2.56 -6.97 -11.35
N PRO A 174 -1.90 -6.37 -12.37
CA PRO A 174 -1.18 -5.11 -12.17
C PRO A 174 -2.13 -3.95 -11.87
N TRP A 175 -1.63 -2.91 -11.23
CA TRP A 175 -2.38 -1.68 -10.97
C TRP A 175 -2.28 -0.71 -12.14
N LEU A 176 -3.40 -0.07 -12.50
CA LEU A 176 -3.44 1.12 -13.35
C LEU A 176 -3.91 2.28 -12.48
N VAL A 177 -3.01 3.23 -12.19
CA VAL A 177 -3.29 4.33 -11.25
C VAL A 177 -3.27 5.67 -11.97
N ASP A 178 -4.40 6.37 -11.98
CA ASP A 178 -4.51 7.76 -12.41
C ASP A 178 -4.20 8.70 -11.22
N VAL A 179 -3.27 9.63 -11.42
CA VAL A 179 -2.78 10.53 -10.37
C VAL A 179 -2.36 11.89 -10.94
N ASP A 180 -2.67 12.96 -10.21
CA ASP A 180 -2.21 14.31 -10.56
C ASP A 180 -0.74 14.49 -10.20
N LEU A 181 0.08 14.84 -11.19
CA LEU A 181 1.49 15.17 -11.00
C LEU A 181 1.75 16.64 -11.35
N PRO A 182 2.69 17.31 -10.67
CA PRO A 182 3.06 18.67 -11.00
C PRO A 182 3.61 18.75 -12.43
N VAL A 183 3.26 19.81 -13.15
CA VAL A 183 3.86 20.12 -14.45
C VAL A 183 5.32 20.51 -14.23
N SER A 184 6.22 20.02 -15.08
CA SER A 184 7.65 20.36 -15.01
C SER A 184 7.86 21.88 -14.95
N GLY A 185 8.61 22.35 -13.95
CA GLY A 185 8.93 23.77 -13.74
C GLY A 185 7.99 24.54 -12.79
N ALA A 186 6.89 23.93 -12.32
CA ALA A 186 6.11 24.50 -11.23
C ALA A 186 6.84 24.28 -9.89
N SER A 187 7.06 25.33 -9.10
CA SER A 187 7.57 25.18 -7.72
C SER A 187 6.50 24.49 -6.86
N LYS A 188 6.93 23.53 -6.02
CA LYS A 188 6.08 22.79 -5.08
C LYS A 188 5.75 23.61 -3.84
#